data_AF-A0A8J8FP59-F1
#
_entry.id   AF-A0A8J8FP59-F1
#
_cell.length_a   1.000
_cell.length_b   1.000
_cell.length_c   1.000
_cell.angle_alpha   90.00
_cell.angle_beta   90.00
_cell.angle_gamma   90.00
#
_symmetry.space_group_name_H-M   'P 1'
#
loop_
_entity.id
_entity.type
_entity.pdbx_description
1 polymer ?
#
loop_
_entity_poly.entity_id
_entity_poly.type
_entity_poly.pdbx_seq_one_letter_code
_entity_poly.pdbx_strand_id
1 'polypeptide(L)'
;QLKVAADVNAVPPSGIVGLDALDNGKVLASSTSGAIGIGALAIGNIKYQAQSRLLKKMIESDKPVYLHFEHAFEVAREFIKSSK
;
A
#
# COMPACT_ATOMS: atom_id res chain seq x y z
N GLN A 1 4.81 -21.93 -1.79
CA GLN A 1 5.34 -21.26 -3.01
C GLN A 1 5.11 -19.76 -2.88
N LEU A 2 6.08 -18.90 -3.22
CA LEU A 2 5.92 -17.44 -3.17
C LEU A 2 4.89 -16.96 -4.21
N LYS A 3 3.98 -16.06 -3.81
CA LYS A 3 2.93 -15.52 -4.71
C LYS A 3 3.07 -14.01 -4.90
N VAL A 4 3.36 -13.28 -3.83
CA VAL A 4 3.51 -11.82 -3.84
C VAL A 4 4.69 -11.46 -2.94
N ALA A 5 5.52 -10.51 -3.36
CA ALA A 5 6.50 -9.85 -2.51
C ALA A 5 6.25 -8.33 -2.54
N ALA A 6 6.43 -7.67 -1.41
CA ALA A 6 6.20 -6.24 -1.28
C ALA A 6 7.44 -5.58 -0.67
N ASP A 7 7.91 -4.52 -1.29
CA ASP A 7 9.00 -3.70 -0.76
C ASP A 7 8.43 -2.38 -0.23
N VAL A 8 8.72 -2.07 1.03
CA VAL A 8 8.31 -0.82 1.68
C VAL A 8 9.42 0.23 1.70
N ASN A 9 10.62 -0.11 1.23
CA ASN A 9 11.74 0.81 1.15
C ASN A 9 11.63 1.69 -0.11
N ALA A 10 11.38 2.98 0.08
CA ALA A 10 11.35 3.96 -1.02
C ALA A 10 12.73 4.59 -1.30
N VAL A 11 13.74 4.31 -0.47
CA VAL A 11 15.09 4.88 -0.58
C VAL A 11 16.01 3.86 -1.26
N PRO A 12 16.75 4.24 -2.31
CA PRO A 12 17.68 3.33 -2.97
C PRO A 12 18.78 2.81 -2.02
N PRO A 13 19.25 1.55 -2.21
CA PRO A 13 18.75 0.57 -3.19
C PRO A 13 17.42 -0.06 -2.73
N SER A 14 16.63 -0.57 -3.68
CA SER A 14 15.43 -1.35 -3.38
C SER A 14 15.75 -2.54 -2.46
N GLY A 15 14.85 -2.86 -1.53
CA GLY A 15 14.94 -4.05 -0.70
C GLY A 15 14.73 -5.35 -1.47
N ILE A 16 14.00 -5.29 -2.60
CA ILE A 16 13.81 -6.42 -3.52
C ILE A 16 14.49 -6.12 -4.86
N VAL A 17 15.44 -6.98 -5.24
CA VAL A 17 16.17 -6.87 -6.51
C VAL A 17 15.20 -7.02 -7.69
N GLY A 18 15.31 -6.11 -8.67
CA GLY A 18 14.47 -6.10 -9.88
C GLY A 18 13.07 -5.50 -9.67
N LEU A 19 12.78 -4.97 -8.48
CA LEU A 19 11.54 -4.27 -8.17
C LEU A 19 11.79 -2.77 -8.02
N ASP A 20 11.08 -1.99 -8.82
CA ASP A 20 11.09 -0.53 -8.80
C ASP A 20 10.03 -0.01 -7.84
N ALA A 21 10.25 1.17 -7.25
CA ALA A 21 9.37 1.69 -6.21
C ALA A 21 7.92 1.91 -6.68
N LEU A 22 7.68 2.15 -7.97
CA LEU A 22 6.35 2.34 -8.56
C LEU A 22 5.66 1.06 -9.05
N ASP A 23 6.36 -0.09 -8.99
CA ASP A 23 5.81 -1.34 -9.50
C ASP A 23 4.55 -1.76 -8.73
N ASN A 24 3.50 -2.15 -9.45
CA ASN A 24 2.22 -2.54 -8.87
C ASN A 24 1.73 -3.85 -9.49
N GLY A 25 2.29 -4.97 -9.05
CA GLY A 25 1.99 -6.29 -9.57
C GLY A 25 2.91 -6.76 -10.72
N LYS A 26 4.13 -6.21 -10.81
CA LYS A 26 5.13 -6.63 -11.79
C LYS A 26 5.57 -8.07 -11.51
N VAL A 27 5.69 -8.91 -12.54
CA VAL A 27 6.24 -10.25 -12.37
C VAL A 27 7.70 -10.17 -11.92
N LEU A 28 8.04 -10.88 -10.85
CA LEU A 28 9.42 -11.02 -10.40
C LEU A 28 10.14 -12.00 -11.33
N ALA A 29 10.98 -11.49 -12.23
CA ALA A 29 11.63 -12.31 -13.26
C ALA A 29 12.47 -13.48 -12.69
N SER A 30 13.02 -13.32 -11.48
CA SER A 30 13.79 -14.35 -10.78
C SER A 30 12.92 -15.39 -10.06
N SER A 31 11.60 -15.25 -10.08
CA SER A 31 10.68 -16.14 -9.37
C SER A 31 10.31 -17.36 -10.20
N THR A 32 10.62 -18.56 -9.71
CA THR A 32 10.19 -19.84 -10.31
C THR A 32 8.68 -20.09 -10.23
N SER A 33 7.95 -19.31 -9.43
CA SER A 33 6.51 -19.43 -9.22
C SER A 33 5.65 -18.44 -9.98
N GLY A 34 6.26 -17.51 -10.74
CA GLY A 34 5.54 -16.37 -11.32
C GLY A 34 5.00 -15.39 -10.28
N ALA A 35 5.67 -15.25 -9.13
CA ALA A 35 5.29 -14.28 -8.11
C ALA A 35 5.32 -12.84 -8.67
N ILE A 36 4.44 -12.00 -8.14
CA ILE A 36 4.40 -10.57 -8.45
C ILE A 36 5.02 -9.72 -7.33
N GLY A 37 5.52 -8.56 -7.69
CA GLY A 37 6.12 -7.57 -6.81
C GLY A 37 5.28 -6.30 -6.70
N ILE A 38 5.28 -5.67 -5.52
CA ILE A 38 4.67 -4.36 -5.27
C ILE A 38 5.72 -3.46 -4.63
N GLY A 39 6.03 -2.33 -5.26
CA GLY A 39 7.02 -1.37 -4.83
C GLY A 39 6.51 -0.35 -3.80
N ALA A 40 7.45 0.30 -3.13
CA ALA A 40 7.19 1.15 -1.97
C ALA A 40 6.31 2.37 -2.25
N LEU A 41 6.38 2.97 -3.44
CA LEU A 41 5.54 4.10 -3.83
C LEU A 41 4.13 3.66 -4.27
N ALA A 42 3.99 2.47 -4.85
CA ALA A 42 2.66 1.88 -5.08
C ALA A 42 1.92 1.66 -3.75
N ILE A 43 2.61 1.13 -2.74
CA ILE A 43 2.10 1.01 -1.36
C ILE A 43 1.89 2.40 -0.74
N GLY A 44 2.86 3.30 -0.93
CA GLY A 44 2.85 4.65 -0.39
C GLY A 44 1.66 5.49 -0.84
N ASN A 45 1.19 5.31 -2.07
CA ASN A 45 -0.02 5.98 -2.57
C ASN A 45 -1.27 5.53 -1.79
N ILE A 46 -1.43 4.23 -1.54
CA ILE A 46 -2.55 3.70 -0.74
C ILE A 46 -2.48 4.24 0.70
N LYS A 47 -1.26 4.24 1.29
CA LYS A 47 -1.02 4.82 2.61
C LYS A 47 -1.45 6.28 2.67
N TYR A 48 -1.04 7.08 1.69
CA TYR A 48 -1.39 8.50 1.60
C TYR A 48 -2.91 8.71 1.54
N GLN A 49 -3.60 7.94 0.70
CA GLN A 49 -5.05 8.04 0.55
C GLN A 49 -5.80 7.64 1.83
N ALA A 50 -5.37 6.56 2.49
CA ALA A 50 -5.94 6.15 3.76
C ALA A 50 -5.75 7.23 4.84
N GLN A 51 -4.53 7.76 4.98
CA GLN A 51 -4.22 8.82 5.96
C GLN A 51 -4.99 10.11 5.67
N SER A 52 -5.11 10.53 4.42
CA SER A 52 -5.87 11.73 4.04
C SER A 52 -7.36 11.59 4.38
N ARG A 53 -7.98 10.45 4.08
CA ARG A 53 -9.39 10.17 4.39
C ARG A 53 -9.65 10.12 5.89
N LEU A 54 -8.77 9.47 6.64
CA LEU A 54 -8.85 9.43 8.11
C LEU A 54 -8.73 10.83 8.73
N LEU A 55 -7.79 11.64 8.23
CA LEU A 55 -7.63 13.03 8.70
C LEU A 55 -8.90 13.85 8.42
N LYS A 56 -9.48 13.74 7.22
CA LYS A 56 -10.76 14.39 6.89
C LYS A 56 -11.88 13.95 7.84
N LYS A 57 -11.99 12.65 8.12
CA LYS A 57 -12.97 12.12 9.09
C LYS A 57 -12.79 12.74 10.49
N MET A 58 -11.55 12.99 10.92
CA MET A 58 -11.29 13.67 12.20
C MET A 58 -11.71 15.13 12.18
N ILE A 59 -11.50 15.83 11.07
CA ILE A 59 -11.85 17.25 10.91
C ILE A 59 -13.37 17.45 10.81
N GLU A 60 -14.06 16.55 10.10
CA GLU A 60 -15.48 16.65 9.76
C GLU A 60 -16.41 16.10 10.86
N SER A 61 -15.88 15.45 11.90
CA SER A 61 -16.70 14.85 12.95
C SER A 61 -17.04 15.84 14.07
N ASP A 62 -18.31 15.90 14.45
CA ASP A 62 -18.79 16.69 15.59
C ASP A 62 -18.30 16.16 16.96
N LYS A 63 -17.70 14.98 16.99
CA LYS A 63 -17.20 14.31 18.20
C LYS A 63 -15.76 13.85 18.00
N PRO A 64 -14.97 13.74 19.07
CA PRO A 64 -13.62 13.19 18.99
C PRO A 64 -13.61 11.80 18.35
N VAL A 65 -12.76 11.63 17.34
CA VAL A 65 -12.57 10.36 16.63
C VAL A 65 -11.26 9.72 17.09
N TYR A 66 -11.34 8.49 17.58
CA TYR A 66 -10.18 7.69 17.99
C TYR A 66 -9.90 6.65 16.92
N LEU A 67 -8.72 6.72 16.31
CA LEU A 67 -8.33 5.88 15.20
C LEU A 67 -7.25 4.88 15.63
N HIS A 68 -7.26 3.72 14.99
CA HIS A 68 -6.36 2.60 15.25
C HIS A 68 -6.08 1.88 13.91
N PHE A 69 -5.19 0.88 13.90
CA PHE A 69 -4.75 0.28 12.65
C PHE A 69 -5.89 -0.43 11.88
N GLU A 70 -6.89 -0.99 12.57
CA GLU A 70 -8.04 -1.64 11.94
C GLU A 70 -8.86 -0.64 11.12
N HIS A 71 -9.08 0.56 11.67
CA HIS A 71 -9.75 1.65 10.95
C HIS A 71 -8.97 2.08 9.70
N ALA A 72 -7.64 2.14 9.79
CA ALA A 72 -6.80 2.45 8.63
C ALA A 72 -6.83 1.34 7.57
N PHE A 73 -6.86 0.08 8.00
CA PHE A 73 -6.98 -1.08 7.13
C PHE A 73 -8.32 -1.11 6.39
N GLU A 74 -9.42 -0.82 7.08
CA GLU A 74 -10.76 -0.71 6.49
C GLU A 74 -10.80 0.38 5.40
N VAL A 75 -10.35 1.60 5.72
CA VAL A 75 -10.32 2.72 4.77
C VAL A 75 -9.43 2.41 3.56
N ALA A 76 -8.29 1.74 3.76
CA ALA A 76 -7.41 1.32 2.67
C ALA A 76 -8.10 0.30 1.74
N ARG A 77 -8.84 -0.67 2.31
CA ARG A 77 -9.62 -1.64 1.52
C ARG A 77 -10.77 -0.97 0.77
N GLU A 78 -11.46 -0.02 1.39
CA GLU A 78 -12.51 0.77 0.75
C GLU A 78 -11.96 1.59 -0.42
N PHE A 79 -10.81 2.25 -0.22
CA PHE A 79 -10.11 2.96 -1.29
C PHE A 79 -9.87 2.07 -2.51
N ILE A 80 -9.24 0.91 -2.31
CA ILE A 80 -8.96 -0.03 -3.40
C ILE A 80 -10.23 -0.56 -4.08
N LYS A 81 -11.31 -0.81 -3.33
CA LYS A 81 -12.59 -1.22 -3.92
C LYS A 81 -13.22 -0.12 -4.78
N SER A 82 -13.08 1.15 -4.37
CA SER A 82 -13.62 2.32 -5.08
C SER A 82 -12.79 2.79 -6.27
N SER A 83 -11.54 2.34 -6.38
CA SER A 83 -10.60 2.70 -7.46
C SER A 83 -10.53 1.66 -8.58
N LYS A 84 -11.38 0.62 -8.52
CA LYS A 84 -11.62 -0.33 -9.60
C LYS A 84 -12.83 0.10 -10.41
#